data_AF-A0AAE9ADG4-F1
#
_entry.id   AF-A0AAE9ADG4-F1
#
_cell.length_a   1.000
_cell.length_b   1.000
_cell.length_c   1.000
_cell.angle_alpha   90.00
_cell.angle_beta   90.00
_cell.angle_gamma   90.00
#
_symmetry.space_group_name_H-M   'P 1'
#
loop_
_entity.id
_entity.type
_entity.pdbx_description
1 polymer ?
#
loop_
_entity_poly.entity_id
_entity_poly.type
_entity_poly.pdbx_seq_one_letter_code
_entity_poly.pdbx_strand_id
1 'polypeptide(L)'
;MVSMIFQQSLYEPKQFEWGRHRHAELIKNECGSKCELIDYVDAFWNKTMNQFQYFDSNGFSYFTTGAHLSAHGLEYVRPIYTDICARL
;
A
#
# COMPACT_ATOMS: atom_id res chain seq x y z
N MET A 1 2.24 1.11 -8.07
CA MET A 1 1.52 2.31 -7.59
C MET A 1 0.97 1.96 -6.22
N VAL A 2 1.40 2.65 -5.16
CA VAL A 2 1.07 2.34 -3.76
C VAL A 2 -0.43 2.60 -3.52
N SER A 3 -1.15 1.62 -2.97
CA SER A 3 -2.57 1.73 -2.62
C SER A 3 -2.67 1.55 -1.10
N MET A 4 -3.25 2.53 -0.43
CA MET A 4 -3.15 2.70 1.01
C MET A 4 -4.47 3.32 1.49
N ILE A 5 -5.19 2.62 2.36
CA ILE A 5 -6.61 2.89 2.68
C ILE A 5 -6.68 4.07 3.65
N PHE A 6 -7.37 5.14 3.26
CA PHE A 6 -7.62 6.32 4.10
C PHE A 6 -9.05 6.42 4.65
N GLN A 7 -9.18 7.07 5.81
CA GLN A 7 -10.45 7.40 6.47
C GLN A 7 -11.38 8.15 5.49
N GLN A 8 -12.58 7.63 5.32
CA GLN A 8 -13.48 7.83 4.16
C GLN A 8 -13.99 9.27 3.93
N SER A 9 -13.72 10.22 4.84
CA SER A 9 -14.24 11.59 4.79
C SER A 9 -13.37 12.60 4.03
N LEU A 10 -12.11 12.25 3.69
CA LEU A 10 -11.15 13.17 3.07
C LEU A 10 -10.71 12.76 1.66
N TYR A 11 -11.22 11.65 1.14
CA TYR A 11 -10.79 11.08 -0.14
C TYR A 11 -12.02 10.63 -0.94
N GLU A 12 -12.10 11.00 -2.22
CA GLU A 12 -13.18 10.52 -3.09
C GLU A 12 -13.01 8.99 -3.24
N PRO A 13 -13.83 8.16 -2.58
CA PRO A 13 -13.53 6.73 -2.38
C PRO A 13 -13.41 5.96 -3.70
N LYS A 14 -14.09 6.47 -4.73
CA LYS A 14 -14.09 5.92 -6.07
C LYS A 14 -12.70 5.90 -6.70
N GLN A 15 -11.92 6.98 -6.63
CA GLN A 15 -10.63 7.04 -7.35
C GLN A 15 -9.67 5.90 -6.93
N PHE A 16 -9.70 5.56 -5.65
CA PHE A 16 -8.89 4.50 -5.07
C PHE A 16 -9.36 3.10 -5.47
N GLU A 17 -10.67 2.83 -5.33
CA GLU A 17 -11.26 1.55 -5.72
C GLU A 17 -11.03 1.28 -7.22
N TRP A 18 -11.19 2.30 -8.06
CA TRP A 18 -10.97 2.23 -9.49
C TRP A 18 -9.49 2.01 -9.81
N GLY A 19 -8.59 2.67 -9.08
CA GLY A 19 -7.16 2.43 -9.16
C GLY A 19 -6.80 0.97 -8.88
N ARG A 20 -7.36 0.36 -7.83
CA ARG A 20 -7.15 -1.07 -7.52
C ARG A 20 -7.76 -1.98 -8.57
N HIS A 21 -8.99 -1.70 -9.00
CA HIS A 21 -9.66 -2.49 -10.03
C HIS A 21 -8.85 -2.53 -11.33
N ARG A 22 -8.30 -1.38 -11.74
CA ARG A 22 -7.41 -1.29 -12.91
C ARG A 22 -6.16 -2.15 -12.76
N HIS A 23 -5.49 -2.12 -11.61
CA HIS A 23 -4.27 -2.93 -11.40
C HIS A 23 -4.60 -4.42 -11.34
N ALA A 24 -5.71 -4.81 -10.72
CA ALA A 24 -6.16 -6.20 -10.69
C ALA A 24 -6.42 -6.73 -12.12
N GLU A 25 -7.07 -5.95 -12.98
CA GLU A 25 -7.29 -6.33 -14.38
C GLU A 25 -5.99 -6.41 -15.18
N LEU A 26 -5.02 -5.50 -14.95
CA LEU A 26 -3.70 -5.58 -15.60
C LEU A 26 -2.94 -6.86 -15.21
N ILE A 27 -2.98 -7.25 -13.94
CA ILE A 27 -2.34 -8.49 -13.47
C ILE A 27 -3.01 -9.70 -14.12
N LYS A 28 -4.35 -9.73 -14.12
CA LYS A 28 -5.14 -10.84 -14.66
C LYS A 28 -4.96 -11.01 -16.17
N ASN A 29 -4.96 -9.92 -16.93
CA ASN A 29 -5.09 -9.97 -18.39
C ASN A 29 -3.76 -9.75 -19.13
N GLU A 30 -2.80 -9.01 -18.55
CA GLU A 30 -1.60 -8.61 -19.28
C GLU A 30 -0.31 -9.19 -18.70
N CYS A 31 -0.20 -9.31 -17.38
CA CYS A 31 1.08 -9.67 -16.78
C CYS A 31 1.27 -11.18 -16.56
N GLY A 32 0.18 -11.92 -16.31
CA GLY A 32 0.26 -13.36 -16.05
C GLY A 32 1.23 -13.69 -14.92
N SER A 33 2.16 -14.62 -15.14
CA SER A 33 3.18 -15.03 -14.14
C SER A 33 4.36 -14.05 -14.00
N LYS A 34 4.38 -12.94 -14.74
CA LYS A 34 5.52 -11.99 -14.73
C LYS A 34 5.42 -10.91 -13.66
N CYS A 35 4.28 -10.76 -12.99
CA CYS A 35 4.06 -9.74 -11.97
C CYS A 35 3.74 -10.35 -10.61
N GLU A 36 4.29 -9.72 -9.57
CA GLU A 36 3.83 -9.88 -8.19
C GLU A 36 3.03 -8.64 -7.79
N LEU A 37 1.81 -8.82 -7.28
CA LEU A 37 1.06 -7.73 -6.67
C LEU A 37 1.58 -7.51 -5.25
N ILE A 38 2.04 -6.29 -4.98
CA ILE A 38 2.44 -5.89 -3.64
C ILE A 38 1.29 -5.13 -3.00
N ASP A 39 0.62 -5.76 -2.03
CA ASP A 39 -0.43 -5.15 -1.22
C ASP A 39 0.12 -4.78 0.17
N TYR A 40 0.07 -3.49 0.49
CA TYR A 40 0.54 -2.96 1.78
C TYR A 40 -0.55 -2.87 2.84
N VAL A 41 -1.78 -3.28 2.53
CA VAL A 41 -2.91 -3.23 3.47
C VAL A 41 -2.54 -3.91 4.79
N ASP A 42 -1.99 -5.11 4.76
CA ASP A 42 -1.62 -5.84 5.97
C ASP A 42 -0.46 -5.18 6.74
N ALA A 43 0.43 -4.47 6.06
CA ALA A 43 1.54 -3.77 6.70
C ALA A 43 1.09 -2.54 7.48
N PHE A 44 0.11 -1.80 6.95
CA PHE A 44 -0.38 -0.55 7.53
C PHE A 44 -1.70 -0.68 8.31
N TRP A 45 -2.40 -1.82 8.20
CA TRP A 45 -3.63 -2.04 8.95
C TRP A 45 -3.33 -2.49 10.38
N ASN A 46 -3.67 -1.63 11.34
CA ASN A 46 -3.59 -1.98 12.73
C ASN A 46 -4.83 -2.81 13.12
N LYS A 47 -4.64 -4.12 13.31
CA LYS A 47 -5.73 -5.05 13.67
C LYS A 47 -6.34 -4.77 15.05
N THR A 48 -5.57 -4.22 15.99
CA THR A 48 -6.04 -3.88 17.33
C THR A 48 -6.96 -2.67 17.32
N MET A 49 -6.59 -1.64 16.55
CA MET A 49 -7.34 -0.39 16.45
C MET A 49 -8.38 -0.40 15.32
N ASN A 50 -8.36 -1.42 14.46
CA ASN A 50 -9.21 -1.56 13.29
C ASN A 50 -9.16 -0.32 12.36
N GLN A 51 -7.95 0.20 12.15
CA GLN A 51 -7.72 1.38 11.33
C GLN A 51 -6.32 1.35 10.68
N PHE A 52 -6.15 2.15 9.63
CA PHE A 52 -4.85 2.37 9.02
C PHE A 52 -3.95 3.21 9.92
N GLN A 53 -2.69 2.80 9.97
CA GLN A 53 -1.63 3.46 10.69
C GLN A 53 -0.81 4.31 9.73
N TYR A 54 -0.91 5.63 9.87
CA TYR A 54 -0.15 6.59 9.06
C TYR A 54 1.13 7.06 9.71
N PHE A 55 1.22 6.91 11.04
CA PHE A 55 2.34 7.39 11.83
C PHE A 55 2.93 6.24 12.65
N ASP A 56 4.24 6.25 12.82
CA ASP A 56 4.91 5.40 13.79
C ASP A 56 4.64 5.85 15.24
N SER A 57 5.20 5.14 16.21
CA SER A 57 5.08 5.48 17.63
C SER A 57 5.73 6.81 18.02
N ASN A 58 6.63 7.34 17.18
CA ASN A 58 7.32 8.61 17.38
C ASN A 58 6.63 9.79 16.66
N GLY A 59 5.56 9.52 15.90
CA GLY A 59 4.84 10.52 15.13
C GLY A 59 5.40 10.79 13.73
N PHE A 60 6.33 9.96 13.22
CA PHE A 60 6.80 10.06 11.84
C PHE A 60 5.77 9.49 10.87
N SER A 61 5.43 10.26 9.85
CA SER A 61 4.49 9.82 8.82
C SER A 61 5.13 8.82 7.87
N TYR A 62 4.46 7.70 7.65
CA TYR A 62 4.76 6.75 6.58
C TYR A 62 4.35 7.28 5.19
N PHE A 63 3.61 8.39 5.13
CA PHE A 63 3.06 8.94 3.88
C PHE A 63 3.38 10.41 3.69
N THR A 64 3.51 10.81 2.44
CA THR A 64 3.59 12.22 2.04
C THR A 64 2.19 12.79 1.79
N THR A 65 2.10 14.10 1.60
CA THR A 65 0.82 14.80 1.30
C THR A 65 0.14 14.31 0.02
N GLY A 66 0.88 13.71 -0.91
CA GLY A 66 0.34 13.11 -2.15
C GLY A 66 -0.10 11.66 -2.00
N ALA A 67 -0.21 11.12 -0.77
CA ALA A 67 -0.51 9.71 -0.50
C ALA A 67 0.51 8.71 -1.11
N HIS A 68 1.75 9.17 -1.33
CA HIS A 68 2.89 8.30 -1.63
C HIS A 68 3.58 7.86 -0.34
N LEU A 69 4.32 6.74 -0.37
CA LEU A 69 5.20 6.37 0.74
C LEU A 69 6.25 7.47 0.95
N SER A 70 6.43 7.88 2.19
CA SER A 70 7.58 8.70 2.59
C SER A 70 8.86 7.84 2.57
N ALA A 71 10.03 8.45 2.75
CA ALA A 71 11.26 7.69 2.96
C ALA A 71 11.12 6.72 4.15
N HIS A 72 10.49 7.16 5.23
CA HIS A 72 10.21 6.32 6.39
C HIS A 72 9.22 5.17 6.06
N GLY A 73 8.18 5.45 5.26
CA GLY A 73 7.26 4.42 4.78
C GLY A 73 7.94 3.37 3.89
N LEU A 74 8.88 3.78 3.03
CA LEU A 74 9.68 2.86 2.20
C LEU A 74 10.55 1.94 3.05
N GLU A 75 11.17 2.46 4.11
CA GLU A 75 11.93 1.64 5.06
C GLU A 75 11.02 0.64 5.78
N TYR A 76 9.83 1.07 6.18
CA TYR A 76 8.87 0.20 6.87
C TYR A 76 8.40 -0.99 6.02
N VAL A 77 8.20 -0.80 4.71
CA VAL A 77 7.80 -1.88 3.79
C VAL A 77 8.96 -2.63 3.16
N ARG A 78 10.21 -2.20 3.39
CA ARG A 78 11.43 -2.84 2.83
C ARG A 78 11.50 -4.37 3.05
N PRO A 79 11.08 -4.93 4.21
CA PRO A 79 11.09 -6.39 4.38
C PRO A 79 10.25 -7.12 3.34
N ILE A 80 9.09 -6.58 2.93
CA ILE A 80 8.22 -7.18 1.92
C ILE A 80 8.96 -7.32 0.58
N TYR A 81 9.66 -6.27 0.17
CA TYR A 81 10.47 -6.29 -1.05
C TYR A 81 11.63 -7.27 -0.94
N THR A 82 12.26 -7.35 0.23
CA THR A 82 13.36 -8.28 0.49
C THR A 82 12.89 -9.73 0.33
N ASP A 83 11.72 -10.06 0.86
CA ASP A 83 11.11 -11.39 0.74
C ASP A 83 10.69 -11.72 -0.69
N ILE A 84 10.20 -10.75 -1.46
CA ILE A 84 9.91 -10.94 -2.89
C ILE A 84 11.20 -11.23 -3.66
N CYS A 85 12.24 -10.40 -3.46
CA CYS A 85 13.52 -10.58 -4.14
C CYS A 85 14.21 -11.90 -3.79
N ALA A 86 14.02 -12.41 -2.57
CA ALA A 86 14.58 -13.71 -2.18
C ALA A 86 13.87 -14.92 -2.82
N ARG A 87 12.65 -14.74 -3.32
CA ARG A 87 11.84 -15.80 -3.96
C ARG A 87 11.93 -15.80 -5.49
N LEU A 88 12.48 -14.76 -6.10
CA LEU A 88 12.65 -14.60 -7.55
C LEU A 88 14.06 -15.02 -7.98
#